data_AF-A0A061PB23-F1
#
_entry.id   AF-A0A061PB23-F1
#
_cell.length_a   1.000
_cell.length_b   1.000
_cell.length_c   1.000
_cell.angle_alpha   90.00
_cell.angle_beta   90.00
_cell.angle_gamma   90.00
#
_symmetry.space_group_name_H-M   'P 1'
#
loop_
_entity.id
_entity.type
_entity.pdbx_description
1 polymer ?
#
loop_
_entity_poly.entity_id
_entity_poly.type
_entity_poly.pdbx_seq_one_letter_code
_entity_poly.pdbx_strand_id
1 'polypeptide(L)'
;MEKDTRLAKEYPTDAKVLYECASGYDLLGEERAAAPYYERSLDGKLNETDRRGAYTGLGSTYRTLGEYEKAKLVLEKGMDEFPDDEALRTFHAICLYNLGHSEKAVEQLIGSLLDTSTDPHIHMYKGALEYYRHRLNQVWEG
;
A
#
# COMPACT_ATOMS: atom_id res chain seq x y z
N MET A 1 9.34 -9.24 18.77
CA MET A 1 8.01 -9.69 19.22
C MET A 1 7.79 -9.59 20.73
N GLU A 2 8.42 -10.40 21.61
CA GLU A 2 8.14 -10.32 23.07
C GLU A 2 8.42 -8.93 23.68
N LYS A 3 9.47 -8.26 23.19
CA LYS A 3 9.80 -6.90 23.62
C LYS A 3 8.76 -5.87 23.16
N ASP A 4 8.34 -5.93 21.91
CA ASP A 4 7.45 -4.94 21.28
C ASP A 4 6.01 -5.09 21.79
N THR A 5 5.57 -6.33 22.01
CA THR A 5 4.28 -6.63 22.64
C THR A 5 4.23 -6.24 24.12
N ARG A 6 5.35 -6.36 24.85
CA ARG A 6 5.45 -5.84 26.22
C ARG A 6 5.38 -4.30 26.23
N LEU A 7 6.12 -3.64 25.33
CA LEU A 7 6.08 -2.18 25.20
C LEU A 7 4.69 -1.68 24.82
N ALA A 8 3.97 -2.37 23.91
CA ALA A 8 2.61 -2.00 23.54
C ALA A 8 1.59 -2.18 24.69
N LYS A 9 1.89 -3.02 25.69
CA LYS A 9 1.10 -3.12 26.93
C LYS A 9 1.43 -2.00 27.91
N GLU A 10 2.69 -1.59 27.97
CA GLU A 10 3.18 -0.51 28.85
C GLU A 10 2.79 0.89 28.33
N TYR A 11 2.78 1.05 27.01
CA TYR A 11 2.45 2.29 26.29
C TYR A 11 1.33 2.06 25.27
N PRO A 12 0.10 1.73 25.71
CA PRO A 12 -0.99 1.32 24.82
C PRO A 12 -1.53 2.45 23.93
N THR A 13 -1.11 3.69 24.12
CA THR A 13 -1.54 4.84 23.30
C THR A 13 -0.38 5.49 22.56
N ASP A 14 0.84 4.95 22.67
CA ASP A 14 1.98 5.47 21.93
C ASP A 14 1.92 4.95 20.49
N ALA A 15 1.67 5.86 19.56
CA ALA A 15 1.48 5.54 18.15
C ALA A 15 2.68 4.80 17.55
N LYS A 16 3.90 5.21 17.92
CA LYS A 16 5.13 4.62 17.39
C LYS A 16 5.33 3.20 17.89
N VAL A 17 5.11 2.97 19.20
CA VAL A 17 5.18 1.63 19.79
C VAL A 17 4.12 0.71 19.17
N LEU A 18 2.90 1.20 18.96
CA LEU A 18 1.83 0.46 18.31
C LEU A 18 2.20 0.09 16.86
N TYR A 19 2.75 1.03 16.09
CA TYR A 19 3.20 0.78 14.71
C TYR A 19 4.33 -0.26 14.65
N GLU A 20 5.32 -0.17 15.54
CA GLU A 20 6.42 -1.14 15.61
C GLU A 20 5.92 -2.54 16.01
N CYS A 21 4.96 -2.61 16.94
CA CYS A 21 4.31 -3.86 17.30
C CYS A 21 3.53 -4.47 16.11
N ALA A 22 2.78 -3.64 15.38
CA ALA A 22 2.04 -4.06 14.20
C ALA A 22 2.98 -4.63 13.12
N SER A 23 4.06 -3.91 12.82
CA SER A 23 5.08 -4.31 11.85
C SER A 23 5.80 -5.60 12.27
N GLY A 24 6.00 -5.81 13.57
CA GLY A 24 6.55 -7.05 14.10
C GLY A 24 5.63 -8.26 13.90
N TYR A 25 4.31 -8.09 14.05
CA TYR A 25 3.33 -9.14 13.79
C TYR A 25 3.19 -9.43 12.28
N ASP A 26 3.15 -8.38 11.44
CA ASP A 26 3.09 -8.49 9.98
C ASP A 26 4.30 -9.27 9.43
N LEU A 27 5.52 -8.95 9.89
CA LEU A 27 6.74 -9.67 9.49
C LEU A 27 6.72 -11.17 9.85
N LEU A 28 5.94 -11.55 10.85
CA LEU A 28 5.76 -12.95 11.27
C LEU A 28 4.58 -13.64 10.54
N GLY A 29 3.87 -12.94 9.67
CA GLY A 29 2.66 -13.41 9.00
C GLY A 29 1.44 -13.47 9.93
N GLU A 30 1.51 -12.85 11.11
CA GLU A 30 0.42 -12.79 12.08
C GLU A 30 -0.51 -11.60 11.81
N GLU A 31 -1.05 -11.56 10.60
CA GLU A 31 -1.81 -10.45 10.04
C GLU A 31 -3.04 -10.05 10.89
N ARG A 32 -3.75 -11.05 11.44
CA ARG A 32 -4.89 -10.81 12.35
C ARG A 32 -4.47 -10.09 13.63
N ALA A 33 -3.26 -10.34 14.11
CA ALA A 33 -2.72 -9.65 15.28
C ALA A 33 -2.20 -8.26 14.91
N ALA A 34 -1.60 -8.09 13.73
CA ALA A 34 -1.05 -6.82 13.26
C ALA A 34 -2.11 -5.73 13.08
N ALA A 35 -3.24 -6.06 12.43
CA ALA A 35 -4.28 -5.10 12.05
C ALA A 35 -4.72 -4.12 13.17
N PRO A 36 -5.14 -4.56 14.38
CA PRO A 36 -5.58 -3.64 15.42
C PRO A 36 -4.46 -2.73 15.95
N TYR A 37 -3.19 -3.15 15.88
CA TYR A 37 -2.06 -2.28 16.26
C TYR A 37 -1.81 -1.21 15.21
N TYR A 38 -1.89 -1.56 13.93
CA TYR A 38 -1.81 -0.58 12.85
C TYR A 38 -2.96 0.44 12.91
N GLU A 39 -4.20 0.00 13.05
CA GLU A 39 -5.38 0.88 13.20
C GLU A 39 -5.16 1.91 14.32
N ARG A 40 -4.80 1.44 15.52
CA ARG A 40 -4.56 2.32 16.68
C ARG A 40 -3.33 3.21 16.50
N SER A 41 -2.32 2.77 15.77
CA SER A 41 -1.15 3.62 15.47
C SER A 41 -1.53 4.78 14.56
N LEU A 42 -2.44 4.56 13.59
CA LEU A 42 -2.91 5.58 12.66
C LEU A 42 -3.85 6.60 13.32
N ASP A 43 -4.49 6.25 14.43
CA ASP A 43 -5.27 7.17 15.27
C ASP A 43 -4.38 8.16 16.05
N GLY A 44 -3.08 7.85 16.21
CA GLY A 44 -2.12 8.66 16.92
C GLY A 44 -1.22 9.52 16.03
N LYS A 45 -0.26 10.21 16.66
CA LYS A 45 0.74 11.01 15.95
C LYS A 45 1.95 10.17 15.58
N LEU A 46 2.08 9.87 14.30
CA LEU A 46 3.28 9.28 13.70
C LEU A 46 4.05 10.36 12.95
N ASN A 47 5.37 10.19 12.82
CA ASN A 47 6.12 10.95 11.82
C ASN A 47 5.70 10.47 10.41
N GLU A 48 6.04 11.26 9.40
CA GLU A 48 5.63 11.00 8.02
C GLU A 48 6.05 9.59 7.52
N THR A 49 7.29 9.19 7.77
CA THR A 49 7.83 7.89 7.35
C THR A 49 7.04 6.73 7.96
N ASP A 50 6.82 6.77 9.27
CA ASP A 50 6.08 5.73 9.98
C ASP A 50 4.60 5.72 9.59
N ARG A 51 4.04 6.89 9.26
CA ARG A 51 2.65 7.01 8.84
C ARG A 51 2.41 6.44 7.44
N ARG A 52 3.30 6.71 6.49
CA ARG A 52 3.35 6.04 5.17
C ARG A 52 3.47 4.52 5.34
N GLY A 53 4.38 4.09 6.22
CA GLY A 53 4.57 2.69 6.56
C GLY A 53 3.32 2.05 7.17
N ALA A 54 2.62 2.75 8.07
CA ALA A 54 1.42 2.24 8.73
C ALA A 54 0.25 2.06 7.76
N TYR A 55 0.02 3.01 6.84
CA TYR A 55 -1.00 2.83 5.78
C TYR A 55 -0.66 1.68 4.85
N THR A 56 0.60 1.58 4.42
CA THR A 56 1.07 0.51 3.53
C THR A 56 0.94 -0.86 4.20
N GLY A 57 1.43 -0.97 5.44
CA GLY A 57 1.36 -2.19 6.25
C GLY A 57 -0.08 -2.63 6.49
N LEU A 58 -0.93 -1.74 7.02
CA LEU A 58 -2.34 -2.07 7.26
C LEU A 58 -3.09 -2.47 5.98
N GLY A 59 -2.85 -1.75 4.88
CA GLY A 59 -3.42 -2.07 3.58
C GLY A 59 -3.02 -3.47 3.11
N SER A 60 -1.72 -3.81 3.22
CA SER A 60 -1.23 -5.15 2.89
C SER A 60 -1.80 -6.21 3.83
N THR A 61 -1.86 -5.95 5.13
CA THR A 61 -2.41 -6.85 6.15
C THR A 61 -3.86 -7.21 5.85
N TYR A 62 -4.72 -6.22 5.63
CA TYR A 62 -6.13 -6.49 5.25
C TYR A 62 -6.24 -7.25 3.94
N ARG A 63 -5.37 -6.97 2.97
CA ARG A 63 -5.33 -7.70 1.69
C ARG A 63 -4.95 -9.17 1.92
N THR A 64 -3.94 -9.46 2.74
CA THR A 64 -3.57 -10.85 3.09
C THR A 64 -4.70 -11.58 3.81
N LEU A 65 -5.48 -10.87 4.63
CA LEU A 65 -6.67 -11.43 5.31
C LEU A 65 -7.89 -11.64 4.39
N GLY A 66 -7.82 -11.23 3.13
CA GLY A 66 -8.96 -11.28 2.19
C GLY A 66 -9.98 -10.15 2.38
N GLU A 67 -9.68 -9.18 3.25
CA GLU A 67 -10.54 -8.02 3.53
C GLU A 67 -10.26 -6.89 2.51
N TYR A 68 -10.38 -7.22 1.22
CA TYR A 68 -9.89 -6.37 0.13
C TYR A 68 -10.50 -4.97 0.09
N GLU A 69 -11.78 -4.82 0.39
CA GLU A 69 -12.42 -3.49 0.44
C GLU A 69 -11.86 -2.61 1.55
N LYS A 70 -11.51 -3.19 2.71
CA LYS A 70 -10.85 -2.45 3.79
C LYS A 70 -9.43 -2.06 3.39
N ALA A 71 -8.70 -2.99 2.78
CA ALA A 71 -7.36 -2.73 2.25
C ALA A 71 -7.37 -1.54 1.29
N LYS A 72 -8.30 -1.54 0.33
CA LYS A 72 -8.50 -0.46 -0.63
C LYS A 72 -8.73 0.87 0.07
N LEU A 73 -9.69 0.96 1.00
CA LEU A 73 -10.00 2.20 1.72
C LEU A 73 -8.81 2.74 2.54
N VAL A 74 -8.02 1.86 3.16
CA VAL A 74 -6.81 2.27 3.91
C VAL A 74 -5.74 2.82 2.97
N LEU A 75 -5.52 2.16 1.82
CA LEU A 75 -4.54 2.59 0.84
C LEU A 75 -4.96 3.89 0.15
N GLU A 76 -6.25 4.07 -0.15
CA GLU A 76 -6.80 5.32 -0.68
C GLU A 76 -6.59 6.48 0.31
N LYS A 77 -6.87 6.29 1.61
CA LYS A 77 -6.57 7.29 2.64
C LYS A 77 -5.08 7.63 2.72
N GLY A 78 -4.22 6.61 2.60
CA GLY A 78 -2.77 6.82 2.55
C GLY A 78 -2.36 7.65 1.34
N MET A 79 -2.94 7.39 0.16
CA MET A 79 -2.69 8.14 -1.07
C MET A 79 -3.24 9.57 -1.00
N ASP A 80 -4.37 9.80 -0.34
CA ASP A 80 -4.91 11.14 -0.10
C ASP A 80 -3.99 11.97 0.79
N GLU A 81 -3.36 11.34 1.79
CA GLU A 81 -2.41 11.98 2.70
C GLU A 81 -1.01 12.15 2.09
N PHE A 82 -0.57 11.18 1.28
CA PHE A 82 0.74 11.11 0.65
C PHE A 82 0.60 10.87 -0.86
N PRO A 83 0.17 11.89 -1.63
CA PRO A 83 -0.12 11.72 -3.05
C PRO A 83 1.09 11.25 -3.86
N ASP A 84 2.31 11.63 -3.47
CA ASP A 84 3.55 11.27 -4.16
C ASP A 84 4.14 9.91 -3.72
N ASP A 85 3.43 9.14 -2.88
CA ASP A 85 3.90 7.84 -2.41
C ASP A 85 3.61 6.72 -3.42
N GLU A 86 4.62 6.38 -4.22
CA GLU A 86 4.51 5.33 -5.23
C GLU A 86 4.40 3.92 -4.64
N ALA A 87 4.82 3.71 -3.38
CA ALA A 87 4.61 2.43 -2.72
C ALA A 87 3.13 2.24 -2.39
N LEU A 88 2.46 3.25 -1.81
CA LEU A 88 1.01 3.23 -1.55
C LEU A 88 0.23 3.01 -2.85
N ARG A 89 0.58 3.70 -3.94
CA ARG A 89 -0.02 3.46 -5.25
C ARG A 89 0.21 2.02 -5.72
N THR A 90 1.41 1.48 -5.59
CA THR A 90 1.69 0.10 -6.02
C THR A 90 0.87 -0.92 -5.21
N PHE A 91 0.79 -0.78 -3.89
CA PHE A 91 -0.03 -1.65 -3.03
C PHE A 91 -1.53 -1.52 -3.32
N HIS A 92 -2.01 -0.30 -3.61
CA HIS A 92 -3.40 -0.09 -4.05
C HIS A 92 -3.69 -0.83 -5.36
N ALA A 93 -2.79 -0.77 -6.34
CA ALA A 93 -2.96 -1.51 -7.59
C ALA A 93 -3.01 -3.03 -7.39
N ILE A 94 -2.18 -3.59 -6.50
CA ILE A 94 -2.25 -5.01 -6.13
C ILE A 94 -3.63 -5.32 -5.49
N CYS A 95 -4.13 -4.46 -4.63
CA CYS A 95 -5.46 -4.61 -4.04
C CYS A 95 -6.59 -4.54 -5.09
N LEU A 96 -6.49 -3.63 -6.07
CA LEU A 96 -7.42 -3.56 -7.21
C LEU A 96 -7.45 -4.86 -8.01
N TYR A 97 -6.30 -5.51 -8.21
CA TYR A 97 -6.25 -6.82 -8.84
C TYR A 97 -7.02 -7.87 -8.03
N ASN A 98 -6.86 -7.90 -6.70
CA ASN A 98 -7.63 -8.81 -5.84
C ASN A 98 -9.14 -8.58 -5.89
N LEU A 99 -9.57 -7.34 -6.14
CA LEU A 99 -10.98 -6.96 -6.33
C LEU A 99 -11.51 -7.23 -7.75
N GLY A 100 -10.68 -7.75 -8.66
CA GLY A 100 -11.05 -7.99 -10.06
C GLY A 100 -10.99 -6.75 -10.96
N HIS A 101 -10.43 -5.64 -10.48
CA HIS A 101 -10.20 -4.41 -11.25
C HIS A 101 -8.84 -4.43 -11.96
N SER A 102 -8.54 -5.51 -12.68
CA SER A 102 -7.22 -5.75 -13.28
C SER A 102 -6.79 -4.68 -14.28
N GLU A 103 -7.72 -4.11 -15.06
CA GLU A 103 -7.42 -3.02 -15.99
C GLU A 103 -6.87 -1.79 -15.26
N LYS A 104 -7.58 -1.31 -14.22
CA LYS A 104 -7.14 -0.19 -13.40
C LYS A 104 -5.84 -0.49 -12.65
N ALA A 105 -5.66 -1.72 -12.17
CA ALA A 105 -4.43 -2.14 -11.52
C ALA A 105 -3.23 -1.99 -12.46
N VAL A 106 -3.33 -2.51 -13.69
CA VAL A 106 -2.25 -2.41 -14.69
C VAL A 106 -2.03 -0.97 -15.14
N GLU A 107 -3.10 -0.20 -15.36
CA GLU A 107 -3.01 1.23 -15.69
C GLU A 107 -2.19 2.01 -14.65
N GLN A 108 -2.49 1.75 -13.37
CA GLN A 108 -1.84 2.40 -12.23
C GLN A 108 -0.37 1.96 -12.12
N LEU A 109 -0.08 0.66 -12.27
CA LEU A 109 1.30 0.15 -12.24
C LEU A 109 2.16 0.67 -13.39
N ILE A 110 1.61 0.83 -14.60
CA ILE A 110 2.33 1.46 -15.71
C ILE A 110 2.63 2.93 -15.39
N GLY A 111 1.67 3.65 -14.79
CA GLY A 111 1.89 5.02 -14.32
C GLY A 111 3.07 5.10 -13.34
N SER A 112 3.02 4.30 -12.27
CA SER A 112 4.10 4.21 -11.27
C SER A 112 5.45 3.83 -11.90
N LEU A 113 5.46 2.89 -12.86
CA LEU A 113 6.68 2.53 -13.60
C LEU A 113 7.26 3.72 -14.38
N LEU A 114 6.41 4.49 -15.05
CA LEU A 114 6.84 5.64 -15.86
C LEU A 114 7.29 6.84 -15.04
N ASP A 115 6.75 6.99 -13.83
CA ASP A 115 7.10 8.08 -12.91
C ASP A 115 8.41 7.78 -12.14
N THR A 116 8.73 6.50 -11.91
CA THR A 116 9.86 6.10 -11.05
C THR A 116 11.05 5.49 -11.78
N SER A 117 10.86 4.96 -12.99
CA SER A 117 11.93 4.26 -13.71
C SER A 117 13.04 5.22 -14.12
N THR A 118 14.29 4.80 -13.94
CA THR A 118 15.47 5.47 -14.52
C THR A 118 16.02 4.71 -15.73
N ASP A 119 15.36 3.62 -16.14
CA ASP A 119 15.79 2.77 -17.25
C ASP A 119 15.58 3.51 -18.60
N PRO A 120 16.65 3.73 -19.39
CA PRO A 120 16.56 4.43 -20.67
C PRO A 120 15.68 3.69 -21.69
N HIS A 121 15.57 2.36 -21.62
CA HIS A 121 14.69 1.60 -22.51
C HIS A 121 13.22 1.81 -22.17
N ILE A 122 12.85 1.92 -20.89
CA ILE A 122 11.49 2.28 -20.49
C ILE A 122 11.15 3.68 -20.98
N HIS A 123 12.06 4.64 -20.81
CA HIS A 123 11.87 6.01 -21.27
C HIS A 123 11.71 6.13 -22.79
N MET A 124 12.44 5.34 -23.57
CA MET A 124 12.29 5.28 -25.03
C MET A 124 10.85 4.93 -25.45
N TYR A 125 10.14 4.13 -24.65
CA TYR A 125 8.75 3.73 -24.90
C TYR A 125 7.72 4.55 -24.10
N LYS A 126 8.11 5.62 -23.37
CA LYS A 126 7.21 6.38 -22.49
C LYS A 126 5.92 6.79 -23.17
N GLY A 127 6.00 7.39 -24.37
CA GLY A 127 4.81 7.81 -25.11
C GLY A 127 3.86 6.66 -25.46
N ALA A 128 4.41 5.49 -25.83
CA ALA A 128 3.61 4.31 -26.12
C ALA A 128 2.99 3.72 -24.85
N LEU A 129 3.75 3.63 -23.76
CA LEU A 129 3.26 3.13 -22.48
C LEU A 129 2.16 4.03 -21.88
N GLU A 130 2.32 5.36 -21.94
CA GLU A 130 1.26 6.32 -21.57
C GLU A 130 0.01 6.17 -22.45
N TYR A 131 0.21 5.93 -23.74
CA TYR A 131 -0.91 5.73 -24.64
C TYR A 131 -1.68 4.43 -24.34
N TYR A 132 -0.96 3.31 -24.14
CA TYR A 132 -1.58 2.00 -23.96
C TYR A 132 -2.12 1.76 -22.55
N ARG A 133 -1.61 2.43 -21.50
CA ARG A 133 -2.09 2.22 -20.14
C ARG A 133 -3.58 2.55 -19.96
N HIS A 134 -4.12 3.44 -20.78
CA HIS A 134 -5.55 3.80 -20.80
C HIS A 134 -6.37 2.98 -21.83
N ARG A 135 -5.77 1.97 -22.47
CA ARG A 135 -6.31 1.25 -23.64
C ARG A 135 -5.97 -0.24 -23.61
N LEU A 136 -5.88 -0.83 -22.43
CA LEU A 136 -5.37 -2.20 -22.24
C LEU A 136 -6.19 -3.26 -22.97
N ASN A 137 -7.48 -3.01 -23.17
CA ASN A 137 -8.40 -3.91 -23.86
C ASN A 137 -8.71 -3.49 -25.31
N GLN A 138 -8.13 -2.40 -25.81
CA GLN A 138 -8.45 -1.90 -27.14
C GLN A 138 -7.82 -2.76 -28.23
N VAL A 139 -8.65 -3.28 -29.13
CA VAL A 139 -8.23 -3.97 -30.36
C VAL A 139 -8.39 -3.00 -31.53
N TRP A 140 -7.39 -2.94 -32.40
CA TRP A 140 -7.38 -2.09 -33.58
C TRP A 140 -7.64 -2.94 -34.81
N GLU A 141 -8.72 -2.63 -35.52
CA GLU A 141 -8.94 -3.15 -36.88
C GLU A 141 -8.18 -2.23 -37.84
N GLY A 142 -7.30 -2.82 -38.65
CA GLY A 142 -6.40 -2.10 -39.56
C GLY A 142 -7.07 -1.48 -40.78
#